data_AF-A0A257RHL5-F1
#
_entry.id   AF-A0A257RHL5-F1
#
_cell.length_a   1.000
_cell.length_b   1.000
_cell.length_c   1.000
_cell.angle_alpha   90.00
_cell.angle_beta   90.00
_cell.angle_gamma   90.00
#
_symmetry.space_group_name_H-M   'P 1'
#
loop_
_entity.id
_entity.type
_entity.pdbx_description
1 polymer ?
#
loop_
_entity_poly.entity_id
_entity_poly.type
_entity_poly.pdbx_seq_one_letter_code
_entity_poly.pdbx_strand_id
1 'polypeptide(L)'
;MIAILQLRHRADFMRRRCGWLRLLPLALLALLSGCSGHQLRLLHPDGPIAATSLRLSVIDVLIMLCIILPTGIFVAISLWRFRAARKASYDPGFTHSVRLEVLMWGVPFAAVAALAYFSWRGVFLVNPYAPTALGQR
;
A
#
# COMPACT_ATOMS: atom_id res chain seq x y z
N MET A 1 48.61 4.07 -22.70
CA MET A 1 48.54 4.12 -21.22
C MET A 1 47.61 5.21 -20.67
N ILE A 2 47.53 6.39 -21.30
CA ILE A 2 46.73 7.54 -20.80
C ILE A 2 45.20 7.34 -20.97
N ALA A 3 44.74 6.60 -21.98
CA ALA A 3 43.29 6.39 -22.23
C ALA A 3 42.58 5.48 -21.20
N ILE A 4 43.30 4.53 -20.58
CA ILE A 4 42.73 3.58 -19.61
C ILE A 4 42.47 4.27 -18.25
N LEU A 5 43.28 5.28 -17.91
CA LEU A 5 43.15 6.07 -16.68
C LEU A 5 41.91 6.99 -16.69
N GLN A 6 41.54 7.54 -17.86
CA GLN A 6 40.37 8.41 -18.02
C GLN A 6 39.03 7.66 -17.87
N LEU A 7 38.96 6.41 -18.36
CA LEU A 7 37.76 5.58 -18.27
C LEU A 7 37.50 5.10 -16.83
N ARG A 8 38.57 4.77 -16.09
CA ARG A 8 38.47 4.37 -14.68
C ARG A 8 38.02 5.52 -13.78
N HIS A 9 38.54 6.73 -13.99
CA HIS A 9 38.14 7.92 -13.22
C HIS A 9 36.68 8.32 -13.45
N ARG A 10 36.11 8.16 -14.67
CA ARG A 10 34.67 8.37 -14.92
C ARG A 10 33.78 7.35 -14.20
N ALA A 11 34.20 6.09 -14.10
CA ALA A 11 33.45 5.05 -13.42
C ALA A 11 33.42 5.26 -11.89
N ASP A 12 34.53 5.73 -11.31
CA ASP A 12 34.63 6.01 -9.87
C ASP A 12 33.81 7.24 -9.44
N PHE A 13 33.65 8.24 -10.32
CA PHE A 13 32.80 9.41 -10.06
C PHE A 13 31.30 9.07 -10.04
N MET A 14 30.84 8.25 -10.99
CA MET A 14 29.44 7.75 -11.00
C MET A 14 29.14 6.87 -9.79
N ARG A 15 30.12 6.10 -9.29
CA ARG A 15 29.96 5.25 -8.10
C ARG A 15 29.83 6.03 -6.79
N ARG A 16 30.46 7.20 -6.69
CA ARG A 16 30.38 8.10 -5.51
C ARG A 16 29.09 8.92 -5.44
N ARG A 17 28.48 9.27 -6.59
CA ARG A 17 27.18 9.97 -6.64
C ARG A 17 25.99 9.10 -6.22
N CYS A 18 26.09 7.78 -6.34
CA CYS A 18 25.06 6.83 -5.88
C CYS A 18 24.93 6.71 -4.35
N GLY A 19 25.91 7.16 -3.57
CA GLY A 19 25.85 7.08 -2.10
C GLY A 19 24.83 8.04 -1.49
N TRP A 20 24.74 9.27 -2.04
CA TRP A 20 23.76 10.27 -1.62
C TRP A 20 22.33 9.95 -2.08
N LEU A 21 22.17 9.30 -3.24
CA LEU A 21 20.85 8.84 -3.70
C LEU A 21 20.25 7.72 -2.82
N ARG A 22 21.07 6.99 -2.05
CA ARG A 22 20.58 5.97 -1.10
C ARG A 22 19.95 6.56 0.16
N LEU A 23 20.28 7.79 0.50
CA LEU A 23 19.69 8.53 1.63
C LEU A 23 18.44 9.31 1.24
N LEU A 24 18.22 9.53 -0.06
CA LEU A 24 17.03 10.16 -0.61
C LEU A 24 15.71 9.54 -0.11
N PRO A 25 15.50 8.21 -0.10
CA PRO A 25 14.25 7.63 0.42
C PRO A 25 14.09 7.84 1.93
N LEU A 26 15.19 7.88 2.70
CA LEU A 26 15.16 8.11 4.14
C LEU A 26 14.85 9.57 4.48
N ALA A 27 15.42 10.50 3.71
CA ALA A 27 15.09 11.92 3.79
C ALA A 27 13.64 12.17 3.36
N LEU A 28 13.16 11.50 2.31
CA LEU A 28 11.77 11.58 1.86
C LEU A 28 10.81 11.03 2.93
N LEU A 29 11.16 9.91 3.59
CA LEU A 29 10.41 9.34 4.71
C LEU A 29 10.39 10.28 5.93
N ALA A 30 11.48 10.98 6.22
CA ALA A 30 11.55 11.99 7.28
C ALA A 30 10.77 13.27 6.94
N LEU A 31 10.66 13.61 5.65
CA LEU A 31 9.79 14.68 5.15
C LEU A 31 8.31 14.26 5.11
N LEU A 32 8.03 12.97 4.91
CA LEU A 32 6.68 12.38 4.94
C LEU A 32 6.20 12.06 6.36
N SER A 33 7.11 11.92 7.33
CA SER A 33 6.76 11.93 8.76
C SER A 33 6.37 13.36 9.12
N GLY A 34 5.10 13.70 8.85
CA GLY A 34 4.55 15.02 9.06
C GLY A 34 4.96 15.56 10.43
N CYS A 35 5.64 16.71 10.45
CA CYS A 35 6.05 17.38 11.68
C CYS A 35 4.81 17.71 12.53
N SER A 36 4.41 16.83 13.44
CA SER A 36 3.50 17.16 14.52
C SER A 36 3.47 16.07 15.58
N GLY A 37 4.32 16.20 16.60
CA GLY A 37 4.21 15.44 17.85
C GLY A 37 2.94 15.71 18.66
N HIS A 38 1.88 16.31 18.07
CA HIS A 38 0.64 16.70 18.77
C HIS A 38 -0.59 16.97 17.86
N GLN A 39 -0.55 16.77 16.53
CA GLN A 39 -1.65 17.22 15.63
C GLN A 39 -2.34 16.14 14.79
N LEU A 40 -2.28 14.87 15.17
CA LEU A 40 -3.25 13.89 14.67
C LEU A 40 -4.58 14.05 15.44
N ARG A 41 -5.28 15.17 15.24
CA ARG A 41 -6.67 15.36 15.74
C ARG A 41 -7.62 14.30 15.21
N LEU A 42 -7.28 13.67 14.08
CA LEU A 42 -8.00 12.52 13.54
C LEU A 42 -7.95 11.29 14.46
N LEU A 43 -6.90 11.13 15.27
CA LEU A 43 -6.73 10.00 16.20
C LEU A 43 -7.15 10.34 17.65
N HIS A 44 -7.42 11.62 17.94
CA HIS A 44 -7.95 12.09 19.23
C HIS A 44 -9.35 12.68 19.01
N PRO A 45 -10.42 11.87 19.15
CA PRO A 45 -11.76 12.32 18.81
C PRO A 45 -12.32 13.27 19.86
N ASP A 46 -12.44 14.56 19.51
CA ASP A 46 -13.12 15.57 20.32
C ASP A 46 -14.65 15.56 20.04
N GLY A 47 -15.35 14.50 20.48
CA GLY A 47 -16.81 14.38 20.42
C GLY A 47 -17.36 13.05 19.89
N PRO A 48 -18.68 12.78 20.05
CA PRO A 48 -19.28 11.48 19.70
C PRO A 48 -19.28 11.18 18.19
N ILE A 49 -19.42 12.22 17.36
CA ILE A 49 -19.36 12.09 15.90
C ILE A 49 -17.92 11.81 15.45
N ALA A 50 -16.94 12.53 16.01
CA ALA A 50 -15.52 12.32 15.73
C ALA A 50 -15.06 10.89 16.11
N ALA A 51 -15.57 10.36 17.23
CA ALA A 51 -15.28 8.99 17.67
C ALA A 51 -15.83 7.93 16.69
N THR A 52 -17.01 8.17 16.12
CA THR A 52 -17.61 7.26 15.13
C THR A 52 -16.85 7.31 13.81
N SER A 53 -16.46 8.49 13.35
CA SER A 53 -15.62 8.66 12.15
C SER A 53 -14.26 7.98 12.29
N LEU A 54 -13.61 8.08 13.45
CA LEU A 54 -12.33 7.40 13.71
C LEU A 54 -12.50 5.88 13.62
N ARG A 55 -13.57 5.31 14.23
CA ARG A 55 -13.84 3.87 14.15
C ARG A 55 -14.02 3.40 12.71
N LEU A 56 -14.75 4.13 11.89
CA LEU A 56 -14.93 3.83 10.47
C LEU A 56 -13.59 3.87 9.71
N SER A 57 -12.77 4.90 9.93
CA SER A 57 -11.43 5.00 9.33
C SER A 57 -10.51 3.86 9.72
N VAL A 58 -10.53 3.43 10.98
CA VAL A 58 -9.73 2.28 11.45
C VAL A 58 -10.18 0.98 10.77
N ILE A 59 -11.50 0.79 10.62
CA ILE A 59 -12.06 -0.37 9.92
C ILE A 59 -11.62 -0.38 8.45
N ASP A 60 -11.71 0.74 7.75
CA ASP A 60 -11.31 0.84 6.33
C ASP A 60 -9.81 0.56 6.14
N VAL A 61 -8.95 1.14 6.98
CA VAL A 61 -7.50 0.88 6.93
C VAL A 61 -7.20 -0.59 7.20
N LEU A 62 -7.90 -1.22 8.14
CA LEU A 62 -7.72 -2.63 8.45
C LEU A 62 -8.17 -3.51 7.28
N ILE A 63 -9.29 -3.21 6.64
CA ILE A 63 -9.76 -3.92 5.44
C ILE A 63 -8.76 -3.75 4.29
N MET A 64 -8.28 -2.54 4.03
CA MET A 64 -7.26 -2.29 3.01
C MET A 64 -5.96 -3.07 3.29
N LEU A 65 -5.51 -3.10 4.55
CA LEU A 65 -4.34 -3.87 4.96
C LEU A 65 -4.54 -5.37 4.70
N CYS A 66 -5.72 -5.90 5.04
CA CYS A 66 -6.07 -7.29 4.79
C CYS A 66 -6.08 -7.65 3.29
N ILE A 67 -6.30 -6.69 2.38
CA ILE A 67 -6.25 -6.92 0.93
C ILE A 67 -4.83 -6.76 0.38
N ILE A 68 -4.07 -5.79 0.87
CA ILE A 68 -2.72 -5.48 0.39
C ILE A 68 -1.73 -6.58 0.78
N LEU A 69 -1.77 -7.06 2.03
CA LEU A 69 -0.84 -8.09 2.51
C LEU A 69 -0.85 -9.39 1.69
N PRO A 70 -2.00 -10.05 1.44
CA PRO A 70 -2.02 -11.29 0.67
C PRO A 70 -1.57 -11.08 -0.77
N THR A 71 -1.98 -9.96 -1.39
CA THR A 71 -1.58 -9.62 -2.76
C THR A 71 -0.07 -9.39 -2.85
N GLY A 72 0.52 -8.66 -1.89
CA GLY A 72 1.95 -8.43 -1.80
C GLY A 72 2.74 -9.72 -1.57
N ILE A 73 2.26 -10.61 -0.71
CA ILE A 73 2.87 -11.93 -0.47
C ILE A 73 2.85 -12.77 -1.74
N PHE A 74 1.72 -12.81 -2.45
CA PHE A 74 1.59 -13.59 -3.68
C PHE A 74 2.58 -13.11 -4.77
N VAL A 75 2.74 -11.80 -4.91
CA VAL A 75 3.73 -11.19 -5.81
C VAL A 75 5.15 -11.52 -5.36
N ALA A 76 5.46 -11.36 -4.08
CA ALA A 76 6.80 -11.65 -3.54
C ALA A 76 7.21 -13.12 -3.75
N ILE A 77 6.28 -14.06 -3.52
CA ILE A 77 6.48 -15.48 -3.79
C ILE A 77 6.75 -15.70 -5.28
N SER A 78 5.94 -15.09 -6.16
CA SER A 78 6.09 -15.24 -7.61
C SER A 78 7.46 -14.74 -8.09
N LEU A 79 7.88 -13.56 -7.64
CA LEU A 79 9.19 -12.98 -7.95
C LEU A 79 10.35 -13.87 -7.45
N TRP A 80 10.23 -14.41 -6.24
CA TRP A 80 11.28 -15.27 -5.67
C TRP A 80 11.32 -16.66 -6.33
N ARG A 81 10.16 -17.22 -6.68
CA ARG A 81 10.00 -18.55 -7.28
C ARG A 81 10.50 -18.62 -8.73
N PHE A 82 10.22 -17.57 -9.51
CA PHE A 82 10.54 -17.50 -10.95
C PHE A 82 11.80 -16.66 -11.26
N ARG A 83 12.64 -16.36 -10.26
CA ARG A 83 13.93 -15.71 -10.50
C ARG A 83 14.86 -16.56 -11.38
N ALA A 84 15.69 -15.91 -12.20
CA ALA A 84 16.60 -16.56 -13.17
C ALA A 84 17.54 -17.63 -12.57
N ALA A 85 17.87 -17.52 -11.28
CA ALA A 85 18.71 -18.49 -10.59
C ALA A 85 17.98 -19.77 -10.14
N ARG A 86 16.68 -19.93 -10.39
CA ARG A 86 15.90 -21.16 -10.08
C ARG A 86 15.43 -21.84 -11.35
N LYS A 87 15.53 -23.18 -11.39
CA LYS A 87 14.91 -24.02 -12.42
C LYS A 87 13.40 -24.17 -12.12
N ALA A 88 12.61 -23.15 -12.42
CA ALA A 88 11.16 -23.24 -12.42
C ALA A 88 10.68 -23.77 -13.78
N SER A 89 9.60 -24.56 -13.80
CA SER A 89 8.96 -24.97 -15.05
C SER A 89 8.36 -23.70 -15.69
N TYR A 90 8.89 -23.34 -16.86
CA TYR A 90 8.47 -22.17 -17.63
C TYR A 90 7.72 -22.68 -18.86
N ASP A 91 6.44 -22.34 -18.97
CA ASP A 91 5.62 -22.68 -20.12
C ASP A 91 5.33 -21.41 -20.95
N PRO A 92 5.95 -21.25 -22.13
CA PRO A 92 5.74 -20.08 -22.97
C PRO A 92 4.41 -20.09 -23.75
N GLY A 93 3.68 -21.22 -23.79
CA GLY A 93 2.43 -21.35 -24.53
C GLY A 93 1.18 -20.95 -23.74
N PHE A 94 1.32 -20.75 -22.43
CA PHE A 94 0.20 -20.41 -21.56
C PHE A 94 -0.27 -18.96 -21.78
N THR A 95 -1.35 -18.81 -22.54
CA THR A 95 -1.90 -17.50 -22.90
C THR A 95 -3.26 -17.23 -22.28
N HIS A 96 -4.08 -18.25 -22.03
CA HIS A 96 -5.40 -18.08 -21.44
C HIS A 96 -5.75 -19.18 -20.43
N SER A 97 -6.25 -18.75 -19.26
CA SER A 97 -6.83 -19.62 -18.26
C SER A 97 -8.01 -18.93 -17.58
N VAL A 98 -9.20 -19.39 -17.92
CA VAL A 98 -10.46 -18.89 -17.35
C VAL A 98 -10.47 -19.02 -15.82
N ARG A 99 -9.85 -20.07 -15.27
CA ARG A 99 -9.76 -20.27 -13.82
C ARG A 99 -8.93 -19.19 -13.13
N LEU A 100 -7.80 -18.81 -13.72
CA LEU A 100 -6.93 -17.75 -13.18
C LEU A 100 -7.59 -16.39 -13.33
N GLU A 101 -8.25 -16.16 -14.46
CA GLU A 101 -9.00 -14.95 -14.75
C GLU A 101 -10.12 -14.73 -13.73
N VAL A 102 -11.02 -15.69 -13.56
CA VAL A 102 -12.12 -15.56 -12.58
C VAL A 102 -11.60 -15.35 -11.16
N LEU A 103 -10.49 -16.00 -10.77
CA LEU A 103 -9.89 -15.81 -9.45
C LEU A 103 -9.34 -14.39 -9.26
N MET A 104 -8.57 -13.89 -10.23
CA MET A 104 -7.93 -12.57 -10.12
C MET A 104 -8.94 -11.43 -10.23
N TRP A 105 -10.07 -11.62 -10.91
CA TRP A 105 -11.16 -10.64 -10.98
C TRP A 105 -12.12 -10.75 -9.80
N GLY A 106 -12.42 -11.97 -9.36
CA GLY A 106 -13.36 -12.24 -8.28
C GLY A 106 -12.88 -11.73 -6.93
N VAL A 107 -11.59 -11.88 -6.61
CA VAL A 107 -11.02 -11.39 -5.34
C VAL A 107 -11.15 -9.86 -5.20
N PRO A 108 -10.73 -9.03 -6.18
CA PRO A 108 -10.98 -7.59 -6.16
C PRO A 108 -12.46 -7.23 -6.11
N PHE A 109 -13.31 -7.91 -6.87
CA PHE A 109 -14.75 -7.63 -6.88
C PHE A 109 -15.39 -7.87 -5.50
N ALA A 110 -15.04 -8.98 -4.83
CA ALA A 110 -15.50 -9.28 -3.49
C ALA A 110 -15.00 -8.25 -2.45
N ALA A 111 -13.76 -7.79 -2.59
CA ALA A 111 -13.19 -6.75 -1.73
C ALA A 111 -13.95 -5.41 -1.87
N VAL A 112 -14.26 -4.99 -3.09
CA VAL A 112 -15.05 -3.77 -3.33
C VAL A 112 -16.47 -3.92 -2.76
N ALA A 113 -17.10 -5.08 -2.88
CA ALA A 113 -18.43 -5.32 -2.31
C ALA A 113 -18.45 -5.17 -0.78
N ALA A 114 -17.42 -5.71 -0.09
CA ALA A 114 -17.28 -5.55 1.35
C ALA A 114 -17.08 -4.08 1.74
N LEU A 115 -16.18 -3.36 1.05
CA LEU A 115 -15.94 -1.93 1.29
C LEU A 115 -17.19 -1.09 1.03
N ALA A 116 -17.94 -1.37 -0.04
CA ALA A 116 -19.18 -0.67 -0.36
C ALA A 116 -20.22 -0.82 0.76
N TYR A 117 -20.33 -2.01 1.36
CA TYR A 117 -21.23 -2.25 2.49
C TYR A 117 -20.84 -1.40 3.72
N PHE A 118 -19.56 -1.42 4.12
CA PHE A 118 -19.10 -0.62 5.26
C PHE A 118 -19.21 0.88 4.99
N SER A 119 -18.89 1.33 3.79
CA SER A 119 -19.02 2.72 3.36
C SER A 119 -20.47 3.19 3.41
N TRP A 120 -21.41 2.40 2.87
CA TRP A 120 -22.84 2.70 2.93
C TRP A 120 -23.32 2.88 4.36
N ARG A 121 -22.98 1.94 5.25
CA ARG A 121 -23.31 2.04 6.69
C ARG A 121 -22.67 3.27 7.33
N GLY A 122 -21.43 3.58 6.98
CA GLY A 122 -20.70 4.75 7.46
C GLY A 122 -21.42 6.06 7.18
N VAL A 123 -21.94 6.25 5.96
CA VAL A 123 -22.66 7.47 5.55
C VAL A 123 -23.87 7.76 6.45
N PHE A 124 -24.66 6.74 6.82
CA PHE A 124 -25.81 6.94 7.70
C PHE A 124 -25.44 7.22 9.16
N LEU A 125 -24.29 6.71 9.62
CA LEU A 125 -23.84 6.88 11.00
C LEU A 125 -23.37 8.31 11.31
N VAL A 126 -22.81 9.00 10.30
CA VAL A 126 -22.21 10.34 10.47
C VAL A 126 -23.02 11.47 9.81
N ASN A 127 -24.25 11.19 9.36
CA ASN A 127 -25.09 12.15 8.67
C ASN A 127 -25.49 13.34 9.58
N PRO A 128 -25.19 14.61 9.21
CA PRO A 128 -25.53 15.78 10.02
C PRO A 128 -27.04 16.02 10.16
N TYR A 129 -27.86 15.57 9.20
CA TYR A 129 -29.31 15.83 9.19
C TYR A 129 -30.11 14.85 10.06
N ALA A 130 -29.54 13.70 10.42
CA ALA A 130 -30.16 12.70 11.30
C ALA A 130 -29.07 11.80 11.93
N PRO A 131 -28.24 12.30 12.86
CA PRO A 131 -27.13 11.54 13.41
C PRO A 131 -27.64 10.44 14.36
N THR A 132 -27.73 9.21 13.88
CA THR A 132 -28.05 8.04 14.72
C THR A 132 -27.03 7.82 15.84
N ALA A 133 -25.83 8.40 15.71
CA ALA A 133 -24.77 8.37 16.72
C ALA A 133 -25.11 9.14 18.02
N LEU A 134 -26.07 10.08 18.01
CA LEU A 134 -26.46 10.84 19.21
C LEU A 134 -27.57 10.16 20.03
N GLY A 135 -28.35 9.26 19.43
CA GLY A 135 -29.50 8.58 20.05
C GLY A 135 -29.19 7.25 20.74
N GLN A 136 -27.93 6.88 20.88
CA GLN A 136 -27.48 5.59 21.44
C GLN A 136 -27.06 5.71 22.93
N ARG A 137 -27.71 6.59 23.71
CA ARG A 137 -27.51 6.71 25.17
C ARG A 137 -28.50 5.87 25.95
#